data_AF-A0A7X3JUU3-F1
#
_entry.id   AF-A0A7X3JUU3-F1
#
_cell.length_a   1.000
_cell.length_b   1.000
_cell.length_c   1.000
_cell.angle_alpha   90.00
_cell.angle_beta   90.00
_cell.angle_gamma   90.00
#
_symmetry.space_group_name_H-M   'P 1'
#
loop_
_entity.id
_entity.type
_entity.pdbx_description
1 polymer ?
#
loop_
_entity_poly.entity_id
_entity_poly.type
_entity_poly.pdbx_seq_one_letter_code
_entity_poly.pdbx_strand_id
1 'polypeptide(L)'
;MQKITNYIQEDDGTITAVIKNVTLGNKETLLLDNGMDVEVDVQVVDPFKITGKQRRKIFALVKDIEAHTGQPMDYMRHLFIEFVRTYYGYDKHISLSDCTRTQANQIIEVTLDWIFHNNIPLAYKTSDLLKQDKSFLYWATVNRNCVICLKPHSDLAHQYAIGRGKNRKT
;
A
#
# COMPACT_ATOMS: atom_id res chain seq x y z
N MET A 1 -14.05 0.92 10.02
CA MET A 1 -12.66 0.99 10.56
C MET A 1 -12.72 0.55 12.00
N GLN A 2 -11.80 -0.33 12.40
CA GLN A 2 -11.65 -0.75 13.80
C GLN A 2 -11.21 0.45 14.63
N LYS A 3 -11.80 0.62 15.82
CA LYS A 3 -11.46 1.72 16.72
C LYS A 3 -11.73 1.33 18.16
N ILE A 4 -10.86 1.79 19.05
CA ILE A 4 -11.11 1.76 20.50
C ILE A 4 -12.22 2.78 20.78
N THR A 5 -13.27 2.35 21.48
CA THR A 5 -14.37 3.24 21.87
C THR A 5 -14.45 3.51 23.36
N ASN A 6 -13.86 2.65 24.17
CA ASN A 6 -13.73 2.84 25.60
C ASN A 6 -12.44 2.17 26.08
N TYR A 7 -11.85 2.68 27.16
CA TYR A 7 -10.68 2.08 27.79
C TYR A 7 -10.66 2.39 29.29
N ILE A 8 -10.05 1.49 30.07
CA ILE A 8 -9.80 1.61 31.49
C ILE A 8 -8.31 1.41 31.70
N GLN A 9 -7.69 2.24 32.53
CA GLN A 9 -6.33 2.05 32.98
C GLN A 9 -6.38 1.38 34.35
N GLU A 10 -5.76 0.21 34.45
CA GLU A 10 -5.71 -0.58 35.67
C GLU A 10 -4.59 -0.08 36.60
N ASP A 11 -4.66 -0.44 37.88
CA ASP A 11 -3.68 -0.01 38.90
C ASP A 11 -2.25 -0.50 38.62
N ASP A 12 -2.10 -1.60 37.87
CA ASP A 12 -0.81 -2.14 37.44
C ASP A 12 -0.24 -1.44 36.19
N GLY A 13 -0.94 -0.45 35.66
CA GLY A 13 -0.56 0.32 34.47
C GLY A 13 -0.96 -0.33 33.14
N THR A 14 -1.63 -1.47 33.14
CA THR A 14 -2.19 -2.08 31.93
C THR A 14 -3.46 -1.37 31.47
N ILE A 15 -3.87 -1.61 30.21
CA ILE A 15 -5.07 -0.98 29.61
C ILE A 15 -6.03 -2.07 29.14
N THR A 16 -7.25 -2.04 29.68
CA THR A 16 -8.39 -2.80 29.17
C THR A 16 -9.17 -1.94 28.18
N ALA A 17 -9.30 -2.36 26.92
CA ALA A 17 -9.92 -1.55 25.86
C ALA A 17 -11.03 -2.30 25.09
N VAL A 18 -12.14 -1.60 24.81
CA VAL A 18 -13.24 -2.11 23.98
C VAL A 18 -13.06 -1.64 22.53
N ILE A 19 -12.85 -2.60 21.62
CA ILE A 19 -12.64 -2.35 20.19
C ILE A 19 -13.93 -2.64 19.42
N LYS A 20 -14.41 -1.68 18.61
CA LYS A 20 -15.57 -1.87 17.72
C LYS A 20 -15.16 -2.21 16.29
N ASN A 21 -16.07 -2.87 15.56
CA ASN A 21 -15.93 -3.25 14.15
C ASN A 21 -14.79 -4.25 13.87
N VAL A 22 -14.51 -5.15 14.82
CA VAL A 22 -13.63 -6.30 14.61
C VAL A 22 -14.41 -7.38 13.86
N THR A 23 -13.76 -8.03 12.90
CA THR A 23 -14.33 -9.19 12.20
C THR A 23 -13.70 -10.44 12.81
N LEU A 24 -14.54 -11.36 13.28
CA LEU A 24 -14.12 -12.65 13.81
C LEU A 24 -14.61 -13.75 12.85
N GLY A 25 -13.85 -14.83 12.74
CA GLY A 25 -14.29 -16.03 12.03
C GLY A 25 -15.05 -16.97 12.96
N ASN A 26 -15.56 -18.06 12.38
CA ASN A 26 -16.38 -19.02 13.13
C ASN A 26 -15.62 -19.69 14.27
N LYS A 27 -14.31 -19.90 14.13
CA LYS A 27 -13.50 -20.55 15.17
C LYS A 27 -13.32 -19.63 16.36
N GLU A 28 -12.99 -18.37 16.12
CA GLU A 28 -12.76 -17.35 17.14
C GLU A 28 -14.06 -17.06 17.91
N THR A 29 -15.19 -16.97 17.21
CA THR A 29 -16.51 -16.82 17.85
C THR A 29 -16.85 -18.03 18.73
N LEU A 30 -16.62 -19.27 18.25
CA LEU A 30 -16.87 -20.47 19.04
C LEU A 30 -16.02 -20.53 20.32
N LEU A 31 -14.76 -20.05 20.27
CA LEU A 31 -13.91 -19.99 21.46
C LEU A 31 -14.53 -19.06 22.52
N LEU A 32 -14.91 -17.85 22.11
CA LEU A 32 -15.52 -16.86 22.99
C LEU A 32 -16.88 -17.30 23.54
N ASP A 33 -17.72 -17.94 22.73
CA ASP A 33 -19.03 -18.44 23.14
C ASP A 33 -18.92 -19.55 24.22
N ASN A 34 -17.79 -20.27 24.25
CA ASN A 34 -17.47 -21.27 25.28
C ASN A 34 -16.67 -20.69 26.46
N GLY A 35 -16.53 -19.36 26.56
CA GLY A 35 -15.81 -18.70 27.64
C GLY A 35 -14.29 -18.90 27.60
N MET A 36 -13.73 -19.23 26.44
CA MET A 36 -12.28 -19.30 26.24
C MET A 36 -11.75 -17.99 25.67
N ASP A 37 -10.54 -17.63 26.09
CA ASP A 37 -9.86 -16.43 25.60
C ASP A 37 -9.31 -16.64 24.18
N VAL A 38 -9.29 -15.56 23.40
CA VAL A 38 -8.65 -15.50 22.08
C VAL A 38 -7.53 -14.48 22.14
N GLU A 39 -6.29 -14.95 22.02
CA GLU A 39 -5.13 -14.06 21.93
C GLU A 39 -5.18 -13.23 20.65
N VAL A 40 -4.84 -11.95 20.78
CA VAL A 40 -4.86 -10.98 19.68
C VAL A 40 -3.62 -10.10 19.70
N ASP A 41 -3.05 -9.86 18.52
CA ASP A 41 -2.05 -8.80 18.33
C ASP A 41 -2.74 -7.46 18.08
N VAL A 42 -2.56 -6.51 19.00
CA VAL A 42 -3.13 -5.16 18.88
C VAL A 42 -2.07 -4.19 18.39
N GLN A 43 -2.24 -3.68 17.16
CA GLN A 43 -1.40 -2.62 16.62
C GLN A 43 -2.13 -1.27 16.62
N VAL A 44 -1.71 -0.36 17.51
CA VAL A 44 -2.20 1.02 17.51
C VAL A 44 -1.61 1.76 16.30
N VAL A 45 -2.49 2.32 15.46
CA VAL A 45 -2.08 3.08 14.29
C VAL A 45 -1.88 4.55 14.69
N ASP A 46 -0.63 4.99 14.71
CA ASP A 46 -0.28 6.40 14.86
C ASP A 46 -0.69 7.17 13.59
N PRO A 47 -1.57 8.17 13.67
CA PRO A 47 -2.05 8.91 12.51
C PRO A 47 -0.97 9.76 11.84
N PHE A 48 0.16 10.04 12.51
CA PHE A 48 1.26 10.86 12.00
C PHE A 48 2.38 10.05 11.36
N LYS A 49 2.45 8.75 11.65
CA LYS A 49 3.46 7.84 11.09
C LYS A 49 2.96 7.09 9.87
N ILE A 50 3.91 6.54 9.11
CA ILE A 50 3.66 5.69 7.95
C ILE A 50 2.64 4.60 8.27
N THR A 51 1.62 4.50 7.42
CA THR A 51 0.60 3.46 7.56
C THR A 51 1.09 2.13 6.99
N GLY A 52 0.54 1.02 7.49
CA GLY A 52 0.80 -0.30 6.91
C GLY A 52 0.45 -0.39 5.42
N LYS A 53 -0.55 0.37 4.94
CA LYS A 53 -0.88 0.46 3.51
C LYS A 53 0.25 1.13 2.70
N GLN A 54 0.78 2.25 3.18
CA GLN A 54 1.90 2.95 2.52
C GLN A 54 3.16 2.08 2.50
N ARG A 55 3.50 1.46 3.64
CA ARG A 55 4.65 0.55 3.73
C ARG A 55 4.52 -0.60 2.74
N ARG A 56 3.35 -1.26 2.67
CA ARG A 56 3.09 -2.33 1.68
C ARG A 56 3.23 -1.86 0.24
N LYS A 57 2.79 -0.63 -0.09
CA LYS A 57 2.97 -0.06 -1.44
C LYS A 57 4.44 0.08 -1.81
N ILE A 58 5.25 0.66 -0.92
CA ILE A 58 6.69 0.83 -1.15
C ILE A 58 7.32 -0.53 -1.48
N PHE A 59 7.12 -1.54 -0.61
CA PHE A 59 7.69 -2.88 -0.82
C PHE A 59 7.16 -3.58 -2.08
N ALA A 60 5.87 -3.44 -2.41
CA ALA A 60 5.32 -4.02 -3.63
C ALA A 60 5.95 -3.42 -4.88
N LEU A 61 6.13 -2.09 -4.91
CA LEU A 61 6.73 -1.38 -6.04
C LEU A 61 8.19 -1.79 -6.25
N VAL A 62 9.02 -1.77 -5.19
CA VAL A 62 10.44 -2.16 -5.34
C VAL A 62 10.62 -3.64 -5.68
N LYS A 63 9.68 -4.50 -5.28
CA LYS A 63 9.66 -5.91 -5.67
C LYS A 63 9.33 -6.10 -7.15
N ASP A 64 8.39 -5.33 -7.70
CA ASP A 64 8.08 -5.37 -9.13
C ASP A 64 9.28 -4.87 -9.96
N ILE A 65 10.01 -3.86 -9.47
CA ILE A 65 11.28 -3.42 -10.08
C ILE A 65 12.32 -4.55 -10.08
N GLU A 66 12.54 -5.20 -8.93
CA GLU A 66 13.47 -6.33 -8.82
C GLU A 66 13.11 -7.46 -9.78
N ALA A 67 11.81 -7.82 -9.84
CA ALA A 67 11.34 -8.89 -10.72
C ALA A 67 11.58 -8.60 -12.21
N HIS A 68 11.57 -7.33 -12.61
CA HIS A 68 11.78 -6.94 -14.00
C HIS A 68 13.25 -6.69 -14.36
N THR A 69 14.01 -6.06 -13.46
CA THR A 69 15.36 -5.54 -13.74
C THR A 69 16.47 -6.39 -13.15
N GLY A 70 16.17 -7.27 -12.20
CA GLY A 70 17.15 -8.01 -11.40
C GLY A 70 17.87 -7.17 -10.35
N GLN A 71 17.59 -5.86 -10.25
CA GLN A 71 18.17 -5.00 -9.23
C GLN A 71 17.60 -5.36 -7.85
N PRO A 72 18.45 -5.61 -6.83
CA PRO A 72 17.96 -6.00 -5.51
C PRO A 72 16.95 -4.99 -4.95
N MET A 73 15.84 -5.49 -4.42
CA MET A 73 14.76 -4.69 -3.86
C MET A 73 15.27 -3.71 -2.79
N ASP A 74 16.19 -4.16 -1.93
CA ASP A 74 16.76 -3.34 -0.86
C ASP A 74 17.61 -2.19 -1.39
N TYR A 75 18.33 -2.41 -2.50
CA TYR A 75 19.08 -1.35 -3.17
C TYR A 75 18.13 -0.28 -3.72
N MET A 76 17.12 -0.68 -4.48
CA MET A 76 16.14 0.26 -5.05
C MET A 76 15.39 1.03 -3.95
N ARG A 77 15.00 0.35 -2.87
CA ARG A 77 14.36 0.98 -1.72
C ARG A 77 15.26 2.02 -1.06
N HIS A 78 16.53 1.71 -0.86
CA HIS A 78 17.49 2.66 -0.29
C HIS A 78 17.70 3.85 -1.23
N LEU A 79 17.82 3.61 -2.54
CA LEU A 79 17.95 4.66 -3.56
C LEU A 79 16.79 5.66 -3.49
N PHE A 80 15.54 5.20 -3.47
CA PHE A 80 14.38 6.11 -3.43
C PHE A 80 14.25 6.85 -2.09
N ILE A 81 14.62 6.20 -0.97
CA ILE A 81 14.66 6.84 0.34
C ILE A 81 15.67 7.99 0.36
N GLU A 82 16.90 7.73 -0.09
CA GLU A 82 17.95 8.77 -0.10
C GLU A 82 17.68 9.85 -1.14
N PHE A 83 17.04 9.52 -2.27
CA PHE A 83 16.56 10.51 -3.23
C PHE A 83 15.57 11.47 -2.57
N VAL A 84 14.52 10.96 -1.92
CA VAL A 84 13.52 11.79 -1.24
C VAL A 84 14.16 12.62 -0.13
N ARG A 85 15.04 12.01 0.67
CA ARG A 85 15.77 12.71 1.72
C ARG A 85 16.54 13.91 1.18
N THR A 86 17.31 13.70 0.11
CA THR A 86 18.15 14.74 -0.51
C THR A 86 17.30 15.80 -1.18
N TYR A 87 16.31 15.39 -1.98
CA TYR A 87 15.48 16.30 -2.78
C TYR A 87 14.62 17.24 -1.91
N TYR A 88 14.04 16.72 -0.81
CA TYR A 88 13.22 17.52 0.10
C TYR A 88 14.01 18.12 1.28
N GLY A 89 15.33 17.92 1.34
CA GLY A 89 16.19 18.53 2.36
C GLY A 89 15.94 17.99 3.78
N TYR A 90 15.68 16.70 3.94
CA TYR A 90 15.52 16.10 5.26
C TYR A 90 16.88 15.79 5.90
N ASP A 91 17.16 16.41 7.05
CA ASP A 91 18.43 16.23 7.77
C ASP A 91 18.68 14.77 8.18
N LYS A 92 17.63 14.13 8.71
CA LYS A 92 17.68 12.77 9.25
C LYS A 92 17.41 11.73 8.17
N HIS A 93 18.02 10.56 8.33
CA HIS A 93 17.67 9.39 7.52
C HIS A 93 16.19 9.03 7.71
N ILE A 94 15.53 8.65 6.62
CA ILE A 94 14.10 8.29 6.63
C ILE A 94 13.99 6.78 6.83
N SER A 95 13.55 6.35 8.01
CA SER A 95 13.27 4.93 8.26
C SER A 95 11.80 4.61 8.02
N LEU A 96 11.52 3.51 7.30
CA LEU A 96 10.15 3.03 7.06
C LEU A 96 9.47 2.44 8.31
N SER A 97 10.16 2.39 9.46
CA SER A 97 9.57 2.02 10.74
C SER A 97 8.77 3.14 11.38
N ASP A 98 9.14 4.40 11.13
CA ASP A 98 8.66 5.56 11.89
C ASP A 98 8.55 6.86 11.09
N CYS A 99 8.87 6.85 9.79
CA CYS A 99 8.75 8.04 8.96
C CYS A 99 7.32 8.60 8.91
N THR A 100 7.22 9.88 8.60
CA THR A 100 5.93 10.56 8.47
C THR A 100 5.16 10.04 7.26
N ARG A 101 3.83 10.22 7.27
CA ARG A 101 2.98 9.86 6.12
C ARG A 101 3.36 10.65 4.86
N THR A 102 3.82 11.88 5.02
CA THR A 102 4.29 12.72 3.93
C THR A 102 5.53 12.11 3.29
N GLN A 103 6.55 11.77 4.09
CA GLN A 103 7.76 11.11 3.60
C GLN A 103 7.45 9.79 2.90
N ALA A 104 6.58 8.96 3.48
CA ALA A 104 6.17 7.72 2.85
C ALA A 104 5.48 7.93 1.49
N ASN A 105 4.62 8.95 1.36
CA ASN A 105 3.97 9.29 0.09
C ASN A 105 4.97 9.80 -0.95
N GLN A 106 5.92 10.65 -0.55
CA GLN A 106 6.98 11.12 -1.45
C GLN A 106 7.81 9.95 -2.00
N ILE A 107 8.14 8.96 -1.15
CA ILE A 107 8.84 7.74 -1.59
C ILE A 107 7.99 6.96 -2.60
N ILE A 108 6.69 6.77 -2.34
CA ILE A 108 5.77 6.11 -3.28
C ILE A 108 5.72 6.85 -4.62
N GLU A 109 5.61 8.18 -4.57
CA GLU A 109 5.50 9.02 -5.76
C GLU A 109 6.75 8.96 -6.65
N VAL A 110 7.94 9.09 -6.07
CA VAL A 110 9.22 8.97 -6.79
C VAL A 110 9.41 7.55 -7.33
N THR A 111 9.03 6.53 -6.56
CA THR A 111 9.14 5.13 -7.02
C THR A 111 8.22 4.87 -8.22
N LEU A 112 6.99 5.40 -8.17
CA LEU A 112 6.03 5.31 -9.27
C LEU A 112 6.51 6.06 -10.50
N ASP A 113 7.01 7.27 -10.32
CA ASP A 113 7.60 8.07 -11.38
C ASP A 113 8.68 7.28 -12.14
N TRP A 114 9.61 6.69 -11.39
CA TRP A 114 10.67 5.85 -11.95
C TRP A 114 10.12 4.62 -12.68
N ILE A 115 9.12 3.94 -12.11
CA ILE A 115 8.46 2.77 -12.72
C ILE A 115 7.86 3.11 -14.08
N PHE A 116 7.13 4.22 -14.19
CA PHE A 116 6.53 4.61 -15.45
C PHE A 116 7.58 5.03 -16.48
N HIS A 117 8.57 5.83 -16.07
CA HIS A 117 9.66 6.25 -16.95
C HIS A 117 10.47 5.07 -17.52
N ASN A 118 10.63 4.01 -16.73
CA ASN A 118 11.37 2.81 -17.13
C ASN A 118 10.48 1.67 -17.66
N ASN A 119 9.18 1.94 -17.88
CA ASN A 119 8.19 0.97 -18.37
C ASN A 119 8.17 -0.35 -17.57
N ILE A 120 8.30 -0.25 -16.24
CA ILE A 120 8.31 -1.41 -15.35
C ILE A 120 6.88 -1.99 -15.26
N PRO A 121 6.68 -3.27 -15.59
CA PRO A 121 5.38 -3.91 -15.44
C PRO A 121 5.07 -4.14 -13.95
N LEU A 122 3.84 -3.84 -13.52
CA LEU A 122 3.40 -4.14 -12.15
C LEU A 122 2.61 -5.45 -12.11
N ALA A 123 2.78 -6.20 -11.02
CA ALA A 123 1.94 -7.34 -10.74
C ALA A 123 0.48 -6.90 -10.51
N TYR A 124 -0.50 -7.77 -10.84
CA TYR A 124 -1.92 -7.48 -10.62
C TYR A 124 -2.23 -7.05 -9.18
N LYS A 125 -1.62 -7.73 -8.19
CA LYS A 125 -1.79 -7.40 -6.76
C LYS A 125 -1.25 -6.00 -6.42
N THR A 126 -0.15 -5.58 -7.06
CA THR A 126 0.42 -4.23 -6.88
C THR A 126 -0.48 -3.18 -7.52
N SER A 127 -0.94 -3.40 -8.75
CA SER A 127 -1.90 -2.51 -9.42
C SER A 127 -3.19 -2.38 -8.60
N ASP A 128 -3.74 -3.49 -8.09
CA ASP A 128 -4.93 -3.48 -7.23
C ASP A 128 -4.75 -2.65 -5.95
N LEU A 129 -3.58 -2.77 -5.31
CA LEU A 129 -3.19 -1.97 -4.14
C LEU A 129 -3.13 -0.45 -4.44
N LEU A 130 -2.93 -0.07 -5.70
CA LEU A 130 -2.73 1.31 -6.16
C LEU A 130 -3.95 1.93 -6.86
N LYS A 131 -5.04 1.19 -7.08
CA LYS A 131 -6.24 1.68 -7.81
C LYS A 131 -6.82 3.02 -7.32
N GLN A 132 -6.68 3.31 -6.03
CA GLN A 132 -7.15 4.56 -5.40
C GLN A 132 -6.02 5.52 -5.03
N ASP A 133 -4.78 5.21 -5.43
CA ASP A 133 -3.62 6.03 -5.16
C ASP A 133 -3.55 7.20 -6.15
N LYS A 134 -3.52 8.43 -5.62
CA LYS A 134 -3.53 9.65 -6.44
C LYS A 134 -2.25 9.78 -7.28
N SER A 135 -1.09 9.41 -6.73
CA SER A 135 0.19 9.48 -7.42
C SER A 135 0.22 8.46 -8.56
N PHE A 136 -0.34 7.26 -8.36
CA PHE A 136 -0.49 6.27 -9.43
C PHE A 136 -1.34 6.78 -10.59
N LEU A 137 -2.53 7.33 -10.29
CA LEU A 137 -3.42 7.87 -11.31
C LEU A 137 -2.78 9.06 -12.06
N TYR A 138 -2.09 9.93 -11.34
CA TYR A 138 -1.35 11.05 -11.91
C TYR A 138 -0.29 10.56 -12.91
N TRP A 139 0.62 9.67 -12.48
CA TRP A 139 1.71 9.21 -13.33
C TRP A 139 1.25 8.35 -14.50
N ALA A 140 0.21 7.53 -14.32
CA ALA A 140 -0.42 6.80 -15.42
C ALA A 140 -1.00 7.76 -16.47
N THR A 141 -1.57 8.89 -16.04
CA THR A 141 -2.11 9.91 -16.94
C THR A 141 -1.00 10.63 -17.70
N VAL A 142 0.05 11.06 -16.99
CA VAL A 142 1.21 11.77 -17.57
C VAL A 142 1.91 10.90 -18.62
N ASN A 143 2.13 9.61 -18.31
CA ASN A 143 2.84 8.69 -19.19
C ASN A 143 1.95 8.00 -20.25
N ARG A 144 0.63 8.26 -20.23
CA ARG A 144 -0.37 7.64 -21.14
C ARG A 144 -0.44 6.11 -21.01
N ASN A 145 -0.41 5.61 -19.78
CA ASN A 145 -0.56 4.19 -19.47
C ASN A 145 -1.99 3.90 -18.98
N CYS A 146 -2.50 2.72 -19.33
CA CYS A 146 -3.77 2.25 -18.78
C CYS A 146 -3.64 1.97 -17.27
N VAL A 147 -4.52 2.53 -16.44
CA VAL A 147 -4.54 2.32 -14.98
C VAL A 147 -4.95 0.90 -14.58
N ILE A 148 -5.49 0.12 -15.52
CA ILE A 148 -5.94 -1.26 -15.30
C ILE A 148 -4.83 -2.26 -15.62
N CYS A 149 -4.18 -2.12 -16.78
CA CYS A 149 -3.21 -3.11 -17.27
C CYS A 149 -1.83 -2.53 -17.66
N LEU A 150 -1.62 -1.23 -17.42
CA LEU A 150 -0.35 -0.50 -17.61
C LEU A 150 0.19 -0.42 -19.05
N LYS A 151 -0.60 -0.84 -20.04
CA LYS A 151 -0.17 -0.73 -21.45
C LYS A 151 0.15 0.73 -21.79
N PRO A 152 1.36 1.01 -22.31
CA PRO A 152 1.72 2.35 -22.74
C PRO A 152 0.92 2.78 -23.98
N HIS A 153 0.80 4.09 -24.19
CA HIS A 153 0.12 4.72 -25.32
C HIS A 153 -1.31 4.20 -25.55
N SER A 154 -2.06 4.01 -24.47
CA SER A 154 -3.44 3.53 -24.53
C SER A 154 -4.38 4.45 -23.76
N ASP A 155 -5.70 4.26 -23.92
CA ASP A 155 -6.66 5.01 -23.11
C ASP A 155 -6.43 4.71 -21.63
N LEU A 156 -6.62 5.75 -20.81
CA LEU A 156 -6.31 5.71 -19.37
C LEU A 156 -7.02 4.55 -18.66
N ALA A 157 -8.22 4.17 -19.10
CA ALA A 157 -8.88 2.94 -18.70
C ALA A 157 -9.41 2.25 -19.96
N HIS A 158 -8.51 1.75 -20.80
CA HIS A 158 -8.95 0.98 -21.96
C HIS A 158 -9.61 -0.31 -21.47
N GLN A 159 -10.90 -0.43 -21.73
CA GLN A 159 -11.62 -1.68 -21.61
C GLN A 159 -12.29 -1.89 -22.97
N TYR A 160 -11.82 -2.87 -23.72
CA TYR A 160 -12.56 -3.33 -24.89
C TYR A 160 -13.73 -4.17 -24.39
N ALA A 161 -14.84 -3.53 -24.03
CA ALA A 161 -16.08 -4.25 -23.83
C ALA A 161 -16.41 -4.94 -25.17
N ILE A 162 -16.42 -6.28 -25.18
CA ILE A 162 -17.05 -7.02 -26.28
C ILE A 162 -18.55 -6.82 -26.08
N GLY A 163 -19.07 -5.71 -26.61
CA GLY A 163 -20.50 -5.43 -26.60
C GLY A 163 -21.27 -6.55 -27.31
N ARG A 164 -22.53 -6.75 -26.90
CA ARG A 164 -23.53 -7.53 -27.67
C ARG A 164 -23.63 -6.92 -29.08
N GLY A 165 -22.84 -7.42 -30.03
CA GLY A 165 -22.76 -6.86 -31.39
C GLY A 165 -21.39 -6.97 -32.05
N LYS A 166 -20.31 -7.30 -31.32
CA LYS A 166 -19.02 -7.63 -31.96
C LYS A 166 -19.11 -9.01 -32.63
N ASN A 167 -18.72 -9.10 -33.89
CA ASN A 167 -18.80 -10.30 -34.71
C ASN A 167 -18.03 -11.46 -34.04
N ARG A 168 -18.73 -12.54 -33.67
CA ARG A 168 -18.16 -13.73 -33.02
C ARG A 168 -17.55 -14.71 -34.05
N LYS A 169 -17.05 -14.20 -35.16
CA LYS A 169 -16.46 -14.99 -36.24
C LYS A 169 -15.02 -14.57 -36.43
N THR A 170 -14.12 -15.35 -35.85
CA THR A 170 -13.05 -16.15 -36.49
C THR A 170 -12.16 -16.69 -35.39
#